data_AF-A0A7S0E3T5-F1
#
_entry.id   AF-A0A7S0E3T5-F1
#
_cell.length_a   1.000
_cell.length_b   1.000
_cell.length_c   1.000
_cell.angle_alpha   90.00
_cell.angle_beta   90.00
_cell.angle_gamma   90.00
#
_symmetry.space_group_name_H-M   'P 1'
#
loop_
_entity.id
_entity.type
_entity.pdbx_description
1 polymer ?
#
loop_
_entity_poly.entity_id
_entity_poly.type
_entity_poly.pdbx_seq_one_letter_code
_entity_poly.pdbx_strand_id
1 'polypeptide(L)'
;AGGVQFSPFVVSFGQACLFFWGMFFFVGFLLLSMLNQLFRRLCPCGLLKRFDTDEERRSVVTLRGQNTLKTLRTWKWTSVLLITDYLAIAAWSSKWLLLLIYIFFAWLITQLSLLPSPAVAVIFALIGVGMFMIPVVPGPAVYLASGVLLTPILEAEWGGESSIGASCNITALDTETEAEATHHFWVAALCACLMSYALKMVAHVAEQKFIGEPFRKSVKIRSMVGVNSRTMKAANYILKSKGINMGKVMLLCFGPDWPTSVLAGLLGANCWQCVLALSPMLLCTTPATLMGAFMTKTGTMYDTLFQVATLLTLMTQVGGMALMAQALQRVFTDHAAEIEAIPDDKEVAEYEAKQARLGEVTDKVKDFTKLPTGMRVLLISGSVVGVLSYYGVHFLNSGDHAWLFQNFGMTDCLDHLGEPSEKFAIGVMGIKWPG
;
A
#
# COMPACT_ATOMS: atom_id res chain seq x y z
N ALA A 1 -31.36 -13.28 10.66
CA ALA A 1 -31.50 -12.72 9.30
C ALA A 1 -31.01 -11.28 9.35
N GLY A 2 -29.78 -11.06 8.91
CA GLY A 2 -29.10 -9.76 8.95
C GLY A 2 -27.95 -9.84 7.96
N GLY A 3 -28.28 -10.07 6.68
CA GLY A 3 -27.28 -10.11 5.63
C GLY A 3 -26.72 -8.71 5.46
N VAL A 4 -25.41 -8.56 5.60
CA VAL A 4 -24.71 -7.29 5.30
C VAL A 4 -24.99 -6.96 3.84
N GLN A 5 -25.86 -5.97 3.59
CA GLN A 5 -26.05 -5.43 2.25
C GLN A 5 -24.85 -4.56 1.92
N PHE A 6 -23.91 -5.12 1.17
CA PHE A 6 -22.81 -4.35 0.61
C PHE A 6 -23.32 -3.41 -0.47
N SER A 7 -22.74 -2.22 -0.56
CA SER A 7 -23.07 -1.29 -1.64
C SER A 7 -22.73 -1.92 -3.00
N PRO A 8 -23.44 -1.58 -4.09
CA PRO A 8 -23.15 -2.10 -5.42
C PRO A 8 -21.70 -1.90 -5.84
N PHE A 9 -21.08 -0.79 -5.44
CA PHE A 9 -19.67 -0.51 -5.66
C PHE A 9 -18.75 -1.53 -4.96
N VAL A 10 -18.98 -1.82 -3.67
CA VAL A 10 -18.16 -2.79 -2.92
C VAL A 10 -18.24 -4.18 -3.55
N VAL A 11 -19.42 -4.59 -4.01
CA VAL A 11 -19.59 -5.86 -4.73
C VAL A 11 -18.79 -5.87 -6.03
N SER A 12 -18.92 -4.83 -6.87
CA SER A 12 -18.17 -4.73 -8.13
C SER A 12 -16.66 -4.59 -7.91
N PHE A 13 -16.22 -3.91 -6.86
CA PHE A 13 -14.81 -3.82 -6.47
C PHE A 13 -14.26 -5.17 -6.04
N GLY A 14 -14.97 -5.91 -5.18
CA GLY A 14 -14.60 -7.27 -4.80
C GLY A 14 -14.52 -8.22 -5.99
N GLN A 15 -15.47 -8.13 -6.92
CA GLN A 15 -15.46 -8.86 -8.20
C GLN A 15 -14.24 -8.49 -9.05
N ALA A 16 -13.90 -7.20 -9.15
CA ALA A 16 -12.72 -6.73 -9.88
C ALA A 16 -11.41 -7.18 -9.23
N CYS A 17 -11.28 -7.15 -7.90
CA CYS A 17 -10.11 -7.70 -7.20
C CYS A 17 -9.96 -9.19 -7.43
N LEU A 18 -11.06 -9.96 -7.37
CA LEU A 18 -11.06 -11.39 -7.69
C LEU A 18 -10.67 -11.63 -9.15
N PHE A 19 -11.11 -10.78 -10.07
CA PHE A 19 -10.72 -10.87 -11.47
C PHE A 19 -9.23 -10.54 -11.64
N PHE A 20 -8.77 -9.39 -11.15
CA PHE A 20 -7.39 -8.93 -11.29
C PHE A 20 -6.38 -9.90 -10.66
N TRP A 21 -6.57 -10.28 -9.39
CA TRP A 21 -5.61 -11.12 -8.65
C TRP A 21 -5.87 -12.62 -8.76
N GLY A 22 -7.14 -13.00 -8.94
CA GLY A 22 -7.57 -14.39 -8.94
C GLY A 22 -7.59 -15.03 -10.32
N MET A 23 -7.38 -14.29 -11.42
CA MET A 23 -7.47 -14.84 -12.78
C MET A 23 -6.57 -16.05 -13.01
N PHE A 24 -5.32 -16.04 -12.52
CA PHE A 24 -4.42 -17.20 -12.65
C PHE A 24 -4.95 -18.44 -11.93
N PHE A 25 -5.40 -18.27 -10.68
CA PHE A 25 -6.01 -19.35 -9.91
C PHE A 25 -7.32 -19.83 -10.52
N PHE A 26 -8.09 -18.93 -11.12
CA PHE A 26 -9.34 -19.24 -11.78
C PHE A 26 -9.14 -20.06 -13.05
N VAL A 27 -8.14 -19.72 -13.88
CA VAL A 27 -7.75 -20.52 -15.05
C VAL A 27 -7.30 -21.91 -14.61
N GLY A 28 -6.44 -22.00 -13.58
CA GLY A 28 -6.03 -23.28 -12.99
C GLY A 28 -7.21 -24.10 -12.47
N PHE A 29 -8.15 -23.47 -11.77
CA PHE A 29 -9.38 -24.10 -11.29
C PHE A 29 -10.25 -24.64 -12.43
N LEU A 30 -10.42 -23.88 -13.52
CA LEU A 30 -11.16 -24.35 -14.69
C LEU A 30 -10.47 -25.54 -15.37
N LEU A 31 -9.15 -25.50 -15.53
CA LEU A 31 -8.37 -26.62 -16.09
C LEU A 31 -8.50 -27.88 -15.24
N LEU A 32 -8.32 -27.77 -13.93
CA LEU A 32 -8.55 -28.88 -12.99
C LEU A 32 -9.98 -29.39 -13.05
N SER A 33 -10.95 -28.48 -13.18
CA SER A 33 -12.35 -28.88 -13.35
C SER A 33 -12.61 -29.60 -14.68
N MET A 34 -11.94 -29.23 -15.77
CA MET A 34 -12.06 -29.94 -17.05
C MET A 34 -11.40 -31.31 -16.98
N LEU A 35 -10.20 -31.39 -16.39
CA LEU A 35 -9.49 -32.66 -16.17
C LEU A 35 -10.31 -33.61 -15.30
N ASN A 36 -10.86 -33.14 -14.19
CA ASN A 36 -11.71 -33.95 -13.33
C ASN A 36 -12.96 -34.47 -14.07
N GLN A 37 -13.59 -33.61 -14.88
CA GLN A 37 -14.74 -34.01 -15.70
C GLN A 37 -14.35 -35.02 -16.79
N LEU A 38 -13.16 -34.90 -17.38
CA LEU A 38 -12.59 -35.85 -18.34
C LEU A 38 -12.31 -37.20 -17.67
N PHE A 39 -11.67 -37.23 -16.49
CA PHE A 39 -11.43 -38.47 -15.74
C PHE A 39 -12.73 -39.16 -15.34
N ARG A 40 -13.77 -38.42 -14.94
CA ARG A 40 -15.11 -38.98 -14.66
C ARG A 40 -15.77 -39.61 -15.89
N ARG A 41 -15.39 -39.18 -17.11
CA ARG A 41 -15.88 -39.76 -18.38
C ARG A 41 -15.06 -40.97 -18.83
N LEU A 42 -13.73 -40.91 -18.69
CA LEU A 42 -12.81 -41.97 -19.13
C LEU A 42 -12.74 -43.14 -18.15
N CYS A 43 -12.89 -42.89 -16.85
CA CYS A 43 -12.80 -43.88 -15.79
C CYS A 43 -14.05 -43.86 -14.90
N PRO A 44 -15.14 -44.55 -15.30
CA PRO A 44 -16.34 -44.70 -14.47
C PRO A 44 -16.15 -45.64 -13.25
N CYS A 45 -14.91 -45.97 -12.89
CA CYS A 45 -14.60 -46.79 -11.72
C CYS A 45 -15.10 -46.08 -10.44
N GLY A 46 -15.70 -46.85 -9.52
CA GLY A 46 -16.50 -46.37 -8.38
C GLY A 46 -15.78 -45.51 -7.32
N LEU A 47 -14.57 -45.05 -7.60
CA LEU A 47 -13.80 -44.08 -6.81
C LEU A 47 -14.22 -42.63 -7.08
N LEU A 48 -14.82 -42.35 -8.25
CA LEU A 48 -15.24 -41.01 -8.66
C LEU A 48 -16.76 -40.81 -8.51
N LYS A 49 -17.17 -39.60 -8.10
CA LYS A 49 -18.59 -39.25 -7.95
C LYS A 49 -19.33 -39.46 -9.28
N ARG A 50 -20.40 -40.27 -9.26
CA ARG A 50 -21.30 -40.46 -10.42
C ARG A 50 -21.94 -39.13 -10.84
N PHE A 51 -22.38 -39.04 -12.10
CA PHE A 51 -23.08 -37.87 -12.61
C PHE A 51 -24.50 -37.84 -12.03
N ASP A 52 -24.89 -36.73 -11.44
CA ASP A 52 -26.21 -36.58 -10.81
C ASP A 52 -27.28 -36.18 -11.85
N THR A 53 -26.88 -35.53 -12.94
CA THR A 53 -27.78 -35.01 -13.98
C THR A 53 -27.22 -35.19 -15.39
N ASP A 54 -28.10 -35.30 -16.40
CA ASP A 54 -27.69 -35.38 -17.81
C ASP A 54 -27.02 -34.10 -18.34
N GLU A 55 -27.39 -32.94 -17.79
CA GLU A 55 -26.69 -31.68 -18.08
C GLU A 55 -25.24 -31.71 -17.59
N GLU A 56 -24.99 -32.26 -16.40
CA GLU A 56 -23.64 -32.44 -15.88
C GLU A 56 -22.83 -33.37 -16.79
N ARG A 57 -23.44 -34.45 -17.29
CA ARG A 57 -22.78 -35.40 -18.20
C ARG A 57 -22.33 -34.73 -19.50
N ARG A 58 -23.12 -33.80 -20.06
CA ARG A 58 -22.80 -33.08 -21.31
C ARG A 58 -21.76 -31.96 -21.12
N SER A 59 -21.64 -31.43 -19.92
CA SER A 59 -20.71 -30.34 -19.59
C SER A 59 -19.23 -30.70 -19.73
N VAL A 60 -18.43 -29.76 -20.24
CA VAL A 60 -16.94 -29.85 -20.28
C VAL A 60 -16.32 -29.63 -18.90
N VAL A 61 -17.00 -28.89 -18.01
CA VAL A 61 -16.57 -28.61 -16.64
C VAL A 61 -17.49 -29.27 -15.61
N THR A 62 -17.03 -29.44 -14.38
CA THR A 62 -17.83 -29.96 -13.26
C THR A 62 -19.03 -29.06 -12.97
N LEU A 63 -20.04 -29.58 -12.26
CA LEU A 63 -21.20 -28.78 -11.83
C LEU A 63 -20.79 -27.52 -11.05
N ARG A 64 -19.76 -27.62 -10.19
CA ARG A 64 -19.20 -26.47 -9.46
C ARG A 64 -18.59 -25.44 -10.41
N GLY A 65 -17.84 -25.89 -11.42
CA GLY A 65 -17.31 -25.04 -12.48
C GLY A 65 -18.44 -24.35 -13.28
N GLN A 66 -19.48 -25.09 -13.66
CA GLN A 66 -20.65 -24.51 -14.34
C GLN A 66 -21.36 -23.45 -13.51
N ASN A 67 -21.63 -23.73 -12.23
CA ASN A 67 -22.29 -22.77 -11.36
C ASN A 67 -21.45 -21.50 -11.21
N THR A 68 -20.13 -21.64 -11.12
CA THR A 68 -19.22 -20.49 -11.08
C THR A 68 -19.27 -19.68 -12.39
N LEU A 69 -19.28 -20.34 -13.55
CA LEU A 69 -19.44 -19.67 -14.85
C LEU A 69 -20.81 -19.00 -15.01
N LYS A 70 -21.89 -19.61 -14.51
CA LYS A 70 -23.22 -19.00 -14.48
C LYS A 70 -23.22 -17.74 -13.63
N THR A 71 -22.59 -17.77 -12.46
CA THR A 71 -22.42 -16.60 -11.60
C THR A 71 -21.60 -15.51 -12.28
N LEU A 72 -20.51 -15.84 -12.99
CA LEU A 72 -19.72 -14.85 -13.73
C LEU A 72 -20.52 -14.13 -14.81
N ARG A 73 -21.49 -14.79 -15.45
CA ARG A 73 -22.36 -14.15 -16.45
C ARG A 73 -23.29 -13.09 -15.86
N THR A 74 -23.59 -13.13 -14.57
CA THR A 74 -24.47 -12.15 -13.92
C THR A 74 -23.73 -10.91 -13.43
N TRP A 75 -22.40 -10.87 -13.58
CA TRP A 75 -21.59 -9.74 -13.11
C TRP A 75 -21.83 -8.50 -13.97
N LYS A 76 -21.74 -7.32 -13.34
CA LYS A 76 -21.78 -6.02 -14.02
C LYS A 76 -20.43 -5.75 -14.72
N TRP A 77 -20.16 -6.47 -15.81
CA TRP A 77 -18.84 -6.52 -16.48
C TRP A 77 -18.25 -5.16 -16.80
N THR A 78 -19.04 -4.17 -17.21
CA THR A 78 -18.53 -2.80 -17.44
C THR A 78 -17.86 -2.21 -16.20
N SER A 79 -18.48 -2.36 -15.03
CA SER A 79 -17.92 -1.83 -13.78
C SER A 79 -16.72 -2.65 -13.33
N VAL A 80 -16.79 -3.98 -13.48
CA VAL A 80 -15.69 -4.89 -13.11
C VAL A 80 -14.44 -4.59 -13.95
N LEU A 81 -14.57 -4.49 -15.28
CA LEU A 81 -13.46 -4.21 -16.19
C LEU A 81 -12.89 -2.81 -15.95
N LEU A 82 -13.74 -1.79 -15.80
CA LEU A 82 -13.29 -0.43 -15.53
C LEU A 82 -12.51 -0.33 -14.20
N ILE A 83 -12.99 -0.97 -13.13
CA ILE A 83 -12.27 -1.01 -11.86
C ILE A 83 -10.97 -1.81 -12.01
N THR A 84 -10.97 -2.89 -12.79
CA THR A 84 -9.77 -3.68 -13.09
C THR A 84 -8.70 -2.83 -13.79
N ASP A 85 -9.09 -1.99 -14.75
CA ASP A 85 -8.18 -1.07 -15.43
C ASP A 85 -7.57 -0.07 -14.45
N TYR A 86 -8.38 0.49 -13.55
CA TYR A 86 -7.88 1.38 -12.49
C TYR A 86 -6.96 0.65 -11.51
N LEU A 87 -7.26 -0.60 -11.14
CA LEU A 87 -6.38 -1.43 -10.32
C LEU A 87 -5.05 -1.71 -11.03
N ALA A 88 -5.08 -1.99 -12.34
CA ALA A 88 -3.87 -2.18 -13.13
C ALA A 88 -3.00 -0.92 -13.14
N ILE A 89 -3.60 0.24 -13.43
CA ILE A 89 -2.90 1.54 -13.41
C ILE A 89 -2.34 1.82 -12.02
N ALA A 90 -3.11 1.59 -10.96
CA ALA A 90 -2.68 1.83 -9.59
C ALA A 90 -1.53 0.90 -9.19
N ALA A 91 -1.58 -0.38 -9.56
CA ALA A 91 -0.52 -1.35 -9.27
C ALA A 91 0.77 -1.04 -10.05
N TRP A 92 0.65 -0.58 -11.30
CA TRP A 92 1.79 -0.06 -12.05
C TRP A 92 2.37 1.19 -11.40
N SER A 93 1.51 2.15 -11.08
CA SER A 93 1.92 3.42 -10.47
C SER A 93 2.62 3.18 -9.14
N SER A 94 2.13 2.28 -8.28
CA SER A 94 2.76 2.01 -6.98
C SER A 94 4.15 1.41 -7.12
N LYS A 95 4.38 0.49 -8.07
CA LYS A 95 5.70 -0.10 -8.32
C LYS A 95 6.72 0.95 -8.75
N TRP A 96 6.37 1.78 -9.73
CA TRP A 96 7.31 2.75 -10.31
C TRP A 96 7.46 4.01 -9.47
N LEU A 97 6.40 4.44 -8.80
CA LEU A 97 6.50 5.58 -7.90
C LEU A 97 7.48 5.32 -6.77
N LEU A 98 7.50 4.10 -6.22
CA LEU A 98 8.50 3.71 -5.21
C LEU A 98 9.92 3.78 -5.76
N LEU A 99 10.15 3.28 -6.98
CA LEU A 99 11.45 3.38 -7.65
C LEU A 99 11.88 4.83 -7.85
N LEU A 100 10.97 5.69 -8.34
CA LEU A 100 11.23 7.11 -8.53
C LEU A 100 11.53 7.81 -7.21
N ILE A 101 10.85 7.44 -6.13
CA ILE A 101 11.13 7.93 -4.77
C ILE A 101 12.53 7.50 -4.33
N TYR A 102 12.96 6.27 -4.62
CA TYR A 102 14.30 5.80 -4.28
C TYR A 102 15.39 6.53 -5.06
N ILE A 103 15.20 6.71 -6.38
CA ILE A 103 16.11 7.50 -7.21
C ILE A 103 16.17 8.95 -6.71
N PHE A 104 15.02 9.55 -6.38
CA PHE A 104 14.95 10.88 -5.80
C PHE A 104 15.69 10.96 -4.47
N PHE A 105 15.54 9.97 -3.58
CA PHE A 105 16.26 9.95 -2.32
C PHE A 105 17.77 9.78 -2.51
N ALA A 106 18.21 8.88 -3.40
CA ALA A 106 19.63 8.73 -3.74
C ALA A 106 20.22 10.06 -4.22
N TRP A 107 19.53 10.73 -5.15
CA TRP A 107 19.92 12.06 -5.63
C TRP A 107 19.93 13.11 -4.51
N LEU A 108 18.89 13.12 -3.67
CA LEU A 108 18.76 14.05 -2.56
C LEU A 108 19.90 13.88 -1.56
N ILE A 109 20.29 12.65 -1.24
CA ILE A 109 21.44 12.35 -0.37
C ILE A 109 22.72 12.99 -0.94
N THR A 110 22.98 12.83 -2.24
CA THR A 110 24.17 13.43 -2.89
C THR A 110 24.18 14.96 -2.80
N GLN A 111 23.01 15.61 -2.88
CA GLN A 111 22.93 17.07 -2.76
C GLN A 111 23.08 17.54 -1.30
N LEU A 112 22.50 16.79 -0.36
CA LEU A 112 22.49 17.13 1.06
C LEU A 112 23.82 16.88 1.75
N SER A 113 24.63 15.92 1.28
CA SER A 113 25.96 15.65 1.85
C SER A 113 26.94 16.83 1.74
N LEU A 114 26.64 17.82 0.89
CA LEU A 114 27.43 19.05 0.76
C LEU A 114 27.11 20.11 1.83
N LEU A 115 26.06 19.91 2.62
CA LEU A 115 25.57 20.88 3.61
C LEU A 115 25.92 20.47 5.04
N PRO A 116 26.02 21.45 5.97
CA PRO A 116 26.13 21.15 7.40
C PRO A 116 24.94 20.33 7.91
N SER A 117 25.18 19.42 8.85
CA SER A 117 24.16 18.48 9.35
C SER A 117 22.85 19.13 9.86
N PRO A 118 22.85 20.31 10.52
CA PRO A 118 21.59 20.91 10.96
C PRO A 118 20.75 21.39 9.79
N ALA A 119 21.39 21.87 8.72
CA ALA A 119 20.72 22.28 7.49
C ALA A 119 20.12 21.05 6.78
N VAL A 120 20.86 19.93 6.73
CA VAL A 120 20.36 18.65 6.21
C VAL A 120 19.12 18.18 6.97
N ALA A 121 19.18 18.18 8.30
CA ALA A 121 18.06 17.77 9.15
C ALA A 121 16.80 18.62 8.90
N VAL A 122 16.95 19.93 8.77
CA VAL A 122 15.83 20.85 8.47
C VAL A 122 15.28 20.62 7.06
N ILE A 123 16.13 20.52 6.04
CA ILE A 123 15.68 20.29 4.66
C ILE A 123 14.98 18.94 4.55
N PHE A 124 15.55 17.89 5.16
CA PHE A 124 14.93 16.58 5.21
C PHE A 124 13.58 16.61 5.93
N ALA A 125 13.46 17.32 7.05
CA ALA A 125 12.18 17.47 7.75
C ALA A 125 11.13 18.17 6.87
N LEU A 126 11.50 19.22 6.14
CA LEU A 126 10.59 19.93 5.23
C LEU A 126 10.14 19.03 4.06
N ILE A 127 11.07 18.32 3.43
CA ILE A 127 10.77 17.38 2.35
C ILE A 127 9.88 16.25 2.86
N GLY A 128 10.23 15.65 4.01
CA GLY A 128 9.45 14.56 4.59
C GLY A 128 8.03 14.99 4.96
N VAL A 129 7.85 16.18 5.55
CA VAL A 129 6.49 16.74 5.76
C VAL A 129 5.75 16.90 4.43
N GLY A 130 6.40 17.45 3.40
CA GLY A 130 5.82 17.57 2.06
C GLY A 130 5.42 16.22 1.45
N MET A 131 6.25 15.20 1.62
CA MET A 131 5.97 13.83 1.19
C MET A 131 4.79 13.21 1.93
N PHE A 132 4.69 13.40 3.25
CA PHE A 132 3.53 12.96 4.02
C PHE A 132 2.24 13.60 3.53
N MET A 133 2.26 14.88 3.13
CA MET A 133 1.07 15.55 2.59
C MET A 133 0.54 14.94 1.27
N ILE A 134 1.32 14.09 0.60
CA ILE A 134 0.93 13.42 -0.65
C ILE A 134 0.27 12.07 -0.33
N PRO A 135 -1.00 11.85 -0.72
CA PRO A 135 -1.77 10.65 -0.34
C PRO A 135 -1.15 9.31 -0.75
N VAL A 136 -0.31 9.33 -1.80
CA VAL A 136 0.25 8.14 -2.44
C VAL A 136 1.58 7.73 -1.82
N VAL A 137 2.23 8.61 -1.05
CA VAL A 137 3.52 8.29 -0.44
C VAL A 137 3.29 7.47 0.83
N PRO A 138 3.81 6.23 0.92
CA PRO A 138 3.69 5.44 2.13
C PRO A 138 4.65 5.99 3.21
N GLY A 139 4.14 6.25 4.41
CA GLY A 139 4.95 6.73 5.52
C GLY A 139 6.17 5.88 5.87
N PRO A 140 6.11 4.53 5.83
CA PRO A 140 7.27 3.68 6.02
C PRO A 140 8.47 4.01 5.12
N ALA A 141 8.24 4.48 3.88
CA ALA A 141 9.33 4.89 3.00
C ALA A 141 10.05 6.15 3.51
N VAL A 142 9.33 7.09 4.12
CA VAL A 142 9.92 8.30 4.72
C VAL A 142 10.68 7.97 6.00
N TYR A 143 10.16 7.06 6.83
CA TYR A 143 10.86 6.58 8.03
C TYR A 143 12.15 5.85 7.65
N LEU A 144 12.09 4.99 6.63
CA LEU A 144 13.24 4.30 6.06
C LEU A 144 14.30 5.30 5.56
N ALA A 145 13.88 6.29 4.77
CA ALA A 145 14.76 7.33 4.24
C ALA A 145 15.45 8.14 5.35
N SER A 146 14.77 8.38 6.47
CA SER A 146 15.37 9.03 7.64
C SER A 146 16.58 8.24 8.16
N GLY A 147 16.50 6.91 8.16
CA GLY A 147 17.59 6.03 8.58
C GLY A 147 18.74 6.01 7.58
N VAL A 148 18.43 5.89 6.29
CA VAL A 148 19.42 5.82 5.21
C VAL A 148 20.17 7.15 5.03
N LEU A 149 19.51 8.29 5.22
CA LEU A 149 20.10 9.61 5.02
C LEU A 149 20.75 10.16 6.30
N LEU A 150 19.99 10.28 7.40
CA LEU A 150 20.47 11.04 8.57
C LEU A 150 21.53 10.29 9.36
N THR A 151 21.41 8.97 9.47
CA THR A 151 22.37 8.16 10.25
C THR A 151 23.81 8.32 9.74
N PRO A 152 24.13 8.07 8.45
CA PRO A 152 25.51 8.21 7.98
C PRO A 152 26.02 9.66 8.03
N ILE A 153 25.16 10.66 7.84
CA ILE A 153 25.55 12.09 7.89
C ILE A 153 25.93 12.50 9.32
N LEU A 154 25.11 12.14 10.31
CA LEU A 154 25.38 12.45 11.72
C LEU A 154 26.57 11.65 12.26
N GLU A 155 26.70 10.38 11.84
CA GLU A 155 27.86 9.57 12.19
C GLU A 155 29.16 10.17 11.66
N ALA A 156 29.18 10.65 10.41
CA ALA A 156 30.35 11.31 9.81
C ALA A 156 30.77 12.55 10.61
N GLU A 157 29.80 13.39 10.98
CA GLU A 157 30.07 14.63 11.71
C GLU A 157 30.65 14.38 13.10
N TRP A 158 30.23 13.29 13.75
CA TRP A 158 30.74 12.90 15.06
C TRP A 158 32.03 12.08 15.02
N GLY A 159 32.64 11.92 13.83
CA GLY A 159 33.92 11.24 13.67
C GLY A 159 33.81 9.71 13.60
N GLY A 160 32.63 9.17 13.26
CA GLY A 160 32.47 7.76 12.91
C GLY A 160 32.78 7.47 11.44
N GLU A 161 33.04 6.21 11.11
CA GLU A 161 33.21 5.74 9.73
C GLU A 161 31.87 5.83 8.98
N SER A 162 31.69 6.87 8.18
CA SER A 162 30.48 7.05 7.38
C SER A 162 30.57 6.30 6.05
N SER A 163 29.73 5.28 5.90
CA SER A 163 29.42 4.65 4.62
C SER A 163 28.28 5.42 3.98
N ILE A 164 28.59 6.52 3.28
CA ILE A 164 27.60 7.30 2.56
C ILE A 164 27.04 6.45 1.41
N GLY A 165 25.88 5.83 1.61
CA GLY A 165 25.14 5.02 0.64
C GLY A 165 24.54 5.78 -0.56
N ALA A 166 25.14 6.89 -0.99
CA ALA A 166 24.82 7.56 -2.26
C ALA A 166 25.99 8.43 -2.80
N SER A 167 27.19 8.28 -2.25
CA SER A 167 28.40 8.95 -2.73
C SER A 167 29.42 7.86 -3.03
N CYS A 168 29.79 7.73 -4.30
CA CYS A 168 30.86 6.86 -4.79
C CYS A 168 32.25 7.16 -4.19
N ASN A 169 32.35 8.09 -3.22
CA ASN A 169 33.54 8.27 -2.39
C ASN A 169 33.34 7.61 -1.03
N ILE A 170 33.63 6.31 -0.96
CA ILE A 170 34.07 5.68 0.28
C ILE A 170 35.58 5.92 0.36
N THR A 171 35.99 6.93 1.12
CA THR A 171 37.34 6.89 1.71
C THR A 171 37.18 6.17 3.04
N ALA A 172 37.53 4.88 3.06
CA ALA A 172 37.86 4.20 4.30
C ALA A 172 38.95 5.04 4.98
N LEU A 173 38.62 5.68 6.10
CA LEU A 173 39.61 6.37 6.92
C LEU A 173 40.16 5.32 7.88
N ASP A 174 41.43 4.96 7.71
CA ASP A 174 42.07 3.94 8.53
C ASP A 174 42.17 4.38 9.99
N THR A 175 41.72 3.50 10.89
CA THR A 175 42.14 3.30 12.29
C THR A 175 42.00 4.48 13.25
N GLU A 176 41.12 4.34 14.25
CA GLU A 176 41.48 4.05 15.65
C GLU A 176 40.20 3.84 16.50
N THR A 177 40.20 2.77 17.31
CA THR A 177 39.15 2.32 18.26
C THR A 177 37.76 1.94 17.70
N GLU A 178 37.58 0.65 17.37
CA GLU A 178 36.29 0.03 16.99
C GLU A 178 35.13 0.32 17.95
N ALA A 179 35.43 0.56 19.24
CA ALA A 179 34.42 0.84 20.26
C ALA A 179 33.80 2.26 20.14
N GLU A 180 34.59 3.27 19.75
CA GLU A 180 34.10 4.65 19.60
C GLU A 180 33.34 4.82 18.28
N ALA A 181 33.83 4.22 17.20
CA ALA A 181 33.13 4.18 15.90
C ALA A 181 31.74 3.54 16.02
N THR A 182 31.61 2.47 16.83
CA THR A 182 30.30 1.82 17.08
C THR A 182 29.34 2.73 17.85
N HIS A 183 29.84 3.53 18.81
CA HIS A 183 29.00 4.42 19.61
C HIS A 183 28.38 5.54 18.75
N HIS A 184 29.15 6.13 17.82
CA HIS A 184 28.67 7.20 16.95
C HIS A 184 27.52 6.76 16.05
N PHE A 185 27.58 5.54 15.50
CA PHE A 185 26.49 4.94 14.73
C PHE A 185 25.19 4.86 15.54
N TRP A 186 25.22 4.31 16.76
CA TRP A 186 24.02 4.12 17.56
C TRP A 186 23.39 5.43 18.01
N VAL A 187 24.21 6.43 18.35
CA VAL A 187 23.70 7.78 18.67
C VAL A 187 23.07 8.42 17.43
N ALA A 188 23.71 8.29 16.26
CA ALA A 188 23.18 8.80 14.99
C ALA A 188 21.84 8.13 14.62
N ALA A 189 21.75 6.81 14.77
CA ALA A 189 20.54 6.04 14.51
C ALA A 189 19.42 6.43 15.49
N LEU A 190 19.73 6.68 16.77
CA LEU A 190 18.77 7.20 17.75
C LEU A 190 18.24 8.58 17.33
N CYS A 191 19.12 9.49 16.92
CA CYS A 191 18.72 10.81 16.41
C CYS A 191 17.83 10.70 15.16
N ALA A 192 18.16 9.80 14.23
CA ALA A 192 17.32 9.54 13.07
C ALA A 192 15.92 9.02 13.47
N CYS A 193 15.84 8.12 14.47
CA CYS A 193 14.56 7.61 14.97
C CYS A 193 13.71 8.73 15.64
N LEU A 194 14.34 9.58 16.43
CA LEU A 194 13.68 10.73 17.06
C LEU A 194 13.21 11.75 16.02
N MET A 195 14.01 12.00 14.98
CA MET A 195 13.62 12.86 13.86
C MET A 195 12.42 12.29 13.11
N SER A 196 12.46 11.00 12.76
CA SER A 196 11.37 10.28 12.09
C SER A 196 10.06 10.37 12.89
N TYR A 197 10.13 10.19 14.22
CA TYR A 197 9.00 10.38 15.12
C TYR A 197 8.50 11.83 15.13
N ALA A 198 9.38 12.81 15.32
CA ALA A 198 9.01 14.23 15.35
C ALA A 198 8.35 14.66 14.03
N LEU A 199 8.91 14.21 12.91
CA LEU A 199 8.40 14.47 11.56
C LEU A 199 6.99 13.91 11.40
N LYS A 200 6.71 12.70 11.88
CA LYS A 200 5.34 12.15 11.87
C LYS A 200 4.37 12.99 12.71
N MET A 201 4.79 13.45 13.89
CA MET A 201 3.94 14.30 14.72
C MET A 201 3.59 15.63 14.01
N VAL A 202 4.58 16.27 13.39
CA VAL A 202 4.39 17.51 12.62
C VAL A 202 3.51 17.25 11.38
N ALA A 203 3.79 16.17 10.64
CA ALA A 203 3.02 15.78 9.47
C ALA A 203 1.55 15.54 9.82
N HIS A 204 1.26 14.86 10.94
CA HIS A 204 -0.12 14.64 11.39
C HIS A 204 -0.86 15.96 11.64
N VAL A 205 -0.22 16.92 12.33
CA VAL A 205 -0.80 18.25 12.56
C VAL A 205 -1.04 18.97 11.23
N ALA A 206 -0.06 18.94 10.32
CA ALA A 206 -0.16 19.57 9.01
C ALA A 206 -1.29 18.97 8.16
N GLU A 207 -1.36 17.64 8.05
CA GLU A 207 -2.42 16.90 7.33
C GLU A 207 -3.80 17.20 7.93
N GLN A 208 -3.91 17.19 9.26
CA GLN A 208 -5.16 17.48 9.95
C GLN A 208 -5.64 18.92 9.70
N LYS A 209 -4.74 19.90 9.78
CA LYS A 209 -5.07 21.34 9.74
C LYS A 209 -5.16 21.90 8.33
N PHE A 210 -4.23 21.55 7.45
CA PHE A 210 -4.15 22.12 6.11
C PHE A 210 -4.95 21.34 5.05
N ILE A 211 -5.32 20.08 5.34
CA ILE A 211 -6.07 19.25 4.38
C ILE A 211 -7.42 18.83 5.00
N GLY A 212 -7.38 18.14 6.15
CA GLY A 212 -8.59 17.58 6.78
C GLY A 212 -9.65 18.62 7.12
N GLU A 213 -9.29 19.67 7.87
CA GLU A 213 -10.22 20.73 8.26
C GLU A 213 -10.81 21.49 7.05
N PRO A 214 -10.04 21.88 6.01
CA PRO A 214 -10.60 22.41 4.78
C PRO A 214 -11.56 21.45 4.07
N PHE A 215 -11.23 20.15 4.00
CA PHE A 215 -12.06 19.13 3.36
C PHE A 215 -13.41 18.96 4.04
N ARG A 216 -13.50 19.22 5.35
CA ARG A 216 -14.77 19.25 6.09
C ARG A 216 -15.79 20.20 5.47
N LYS A 217 -15.39 21.26 4.75
CA LYS A 217 -16.33 22.21 4.13
C LYS A 217 -16.95 21.70 2.82
N SER A 218 -16.39 20.66 2.21
CA SER A 218 -16.83 20.15 0.90
C SER A 218 -17.74 18.93 1.03
N VAL A 219 -19.02 19.08 0.69
CA VAL A 219 -20.01 17.99 0.68
C VAL A 219 -19.58 16.83 -0.21
N LYS A 220 -18.99 17.14 -1.37
CA LYS A 220 -18.51 16.12 -2.31
C LYS A 220 -17.42 15.26 -1.68
N ILE A 221 -16.50 15.86 -0.93
CA ILE A 221 -15.44 15.12 -0.24
C ILE A 221 -16.02 14.34 0.95
N ARG A 222 -16.89 14.95 1.76
CA ARG A 222 -17.57 14.26 2.86
C ARG A 222 -18.38 13.04 2.38
N SER A 223 -19.08 13.16 1.26
CA SER A 223 -19.79 12.05 0.62
C SER A 223 -18.82 10.99 0.07
N MET A 224 -17.73 11.40 -0.60
CA MET A 224 -16.71 10.47 -1.12
C MET A 224 -16.07 9.63 -0.01
N VAL A 225 -15.80 10.24 1.15
CA VAL A 225 -15.26 9.58 2.35
C VAL A 225 -16.34 8.75 3.06
N GLY A 226 -17.62 8.98 2.78
CA GLY A 226 -18.74 8.25 3.37
C GLY A 226 -18.95 8.60 4.84
N VAL A 227 -19.05 9.89 5.19
CA VAL A 227 -19.20 10.35 6.59
C VAL A 227 -20.40 9.76 7.33
N ASN A 228 -21.47 9.39 6.62
CA ASN A 228 -22.66 8.76 7.20
C ASN A 228 -22.53 7.24 7.36
N SER A 229 -21.45 6.64 6.86
CA SER A 229 -21.22 5.20 7.01
C SER A 229 -20.99 4.82 8.47
N ARG A 230 -21.41 3.60 8.86
CA ARG A 230 -21.22 3.09 10.23
C ARG A 230 -19.76 3.12 10.66
N THR A 231 -18.84 2.76 9.77
CA THR A 231 -17.40 2.82 10.01
C THR A 231 -16.93 4.23 10.31
N MET A 232 -17.42 5.21 9.57
CA MET A 232 -17.00 6.59 9.77
C MET A 232 -17.60 7.21 11.03
N LYS A 233 -18.84 6.84 11.37
CA LYS A 233 -19.46 7.20 12.65
C LYS A 233 -18.69 6.58 13.83
N ALA A 234 -18.23 5.33 13.72
CA ALA A 234 -17.38 4.69 14.73
C ALA A 234 -16.01 5.37 14.85
N ALA A 235 -15.35 5.70 13.73
CA ALA A 235 -14.12 6.48 13.75
C ALA A 235 -14.31 7.86 14.39
N ASN A 236 -15.42 8.55 14.08
CA ASN A 236 -15.80 9.82 14.70
C ASN A 236 -16.03 9.68 16.20
N TYR A 237 -16.70 8.61 16.65
CA TYR A 237 -16.88 8.30 18.07
C TYR A 237 -15.52 8.10 18.78
N ILE A 238 -14.63 7.28 18.20
CA ILE A 238 -13.29 7.02 18.73
C ILE A 238 -12.48 8.32 18.82
N LEU A 239 -12.40 9.09 17.74
CA LEU A 239 -11.55 10.28 17.68
C LEU A 239 -12.06 11.43 18.56
N LYS A 240 -13.39 11.56 18.74
CA LYS A 240 -13.99 12.61 19.58
C LYS A 240 -14.23 12.23 21.04
N SER A 241 -14.11 10.95 21.38
CA SER A 241 -14.15 10.51 22.78
C SER A 241 -13.12 11.28 23.61
N LYS A 242 -13.47 11.61 24.87
CA LYS A 242 -12.62 12.44 25.71
C LYS A 242 -11.36 11.67 26.14
N GLY A 243 -10.21 12.34 26.09
CA GLY A 243 -8.92 11.79 26.54
C GLY A 243 -8.24 10.87 25.53
N ILE A 244 -7.27 10.12 26.00
CA ILE A 244 -6.51 9.13 25.22
C ILE A 244 -7.04 7.75 25.59
N ASN A 245 -7.64 7.05 24.62
CA ASN A 245 -8.05 5.66 24.80
C ASN A 245 -7.38 4.77 23.76
N MET A 246 -7.41 3.47 24.03
CA MET A 246 -6.76 2.48 23.20
C MET A 246 -7.28 2.52 21.76
N GLY A 247 -8.59 2.70 21.55
CA GLY A 247 -9.15 2.80 20.19
C GLY A 247 -8.56 3.96 19.39
N LYS A 248 -8.37 5.12 20.03
CA LYS A 248 -7.78 6.30 19.43
C LYS A 248 -6.31 6.08 19.09
N VAL A 249 -5.54 5.46 19.99
CA VAL A 249 -4.14 5.08 19.74
C VAL A 249 -4.07 4.09 18.57
N MET A 250 -4.87 3.02 18.60
CA MET A 250 -4.84 2.00 17.55
C MET A 250 -5.21 2.57 16.18
N LEU A 251 -6.21 3.45 16.13
CA LEU A 251 -6.62 4.12 14.89
C LEU A 251 -5.52 5.05 14.36
N LEU A 252 -4.92 5.88 15.21
CA LEU A 252 -3.94 6.89 14.78
C LEU A 252 -2.56 6.30 14.50
N CYS A 253 -2.11 5.30 15.26
CA CYS A 253 -0.77 4.70 15.10
C CYS A 253 -0.70 3.64 13.99
N PHE A 254 -1.81 2.95 13.71
CA PHE A 254 -1.80 1.82 12.79
C PHE A 254 -2.77 1.96 11.62
N GLY A 255 -3.53 3.06 11.57
CA GLY A 255 -4.23 3.46 10.37
C GLY A 255 -3.24 3.94 9.30
N PRO A 256 -3.61 3.90 8.01
CA PRO A 256 -2.80 4.49 6.95
C PRO A 256 -2.53 5.97 7.25
N ASP A 257 -1.25 6.37 7.20
CA ASP A 257 -0.77 7.64 7.74
C ASP A 257 -1.56 8.86 7.25
N TRP A 258 -1.58 9.10 5.94
CA TRP A 258 -2.25 10.26 5.36
C TRP A 258 -3.78 10.20 5.55
N PRO A 259 -4.48 9.10 5.16
CA PRO A 259 -5.93 9.03 5.33
C PRO A 259 -6.39 9.26 6.78
N THR A 260 -5.65 8.75 7.76
CA THR A 260 -6.05 8.82 9.16
C THR A 260 -5.90 10.23 9.74
N SER A 261 -4.79 10.92 9.45
CA SER A 261 -4.59 12.31 9.90
C SER A 261 -5.57 13.28 9.24
N VAL A 262 -5.77 13.14 7.91
CA VAL A 262 -6.74 13.94 7.17
C VAL A 262 -8.15 13.66 7.69
N LEU A 263 -8.46 12.40 7.98
CA LEU A 263 -9.75 12.02 8.54
C LEU A 263 -10.01 12.66 9.92
N ALA A 264 -9.00 12.70 10.79
CA ALA A 264 -9.12 13.38 12.08
C ALA A 264 -9.49 14.87 11.91
N GLY A 265 -8.97 15.52 10.87
CA GLY A 265 -9.32 16.91 10.54
C GLY A 265 -10.71 17.04 9.93
N LEU A 266 -11.04 16.15 9.00
CA LEU A 266 -12.34 16.11 8.32
C LEU A 266 -13.49 15.92 9.32
N LEU A 267 -13.30 15.06 10.31
CA LEU A 267 -14.28 14.82 11.38
C LEU A 267 -14.24 15.92 12.46
N GLY A 268 -13.23 16.79 12.47
CA GLY A 268 -13.07 17.84 13.47
C GLY A 268 -12.71 17.30 14.85
N ALA A 269 -11.84 16.30 14.91
CA ALA A 269 -11.28 15.79 16.15
C ALA A 269 -10.29 16.80 16.75
N ASN A 270 -10.07 16.72 18.07
CA ASN A 270 -9.14 17.62 18.75
C ASN A 270 -7.69 17.25 18.42
N CYS A 271 -6.98 18.13 17.71
CA CYS A 271 -5.62 17.89 17.24
C CYS A 271 -4.64 17.54 18.37
N TRP A 272 -4.70 18.22 19.51
CA TRP A 272 -3.82 17.92 20.65
C TRP A 272 -4.03 16.51 21.20
N GLN A 273 -5.29 16.08 21.34
CA GLN A 273 -5.58 14.71 21.77
C GLN A 273 -5.14 13.68 20.74
N CYS A 274 -5.25 14.01 19.44
CA CYS A 274 -4.77 13.12 18.38
C CYS A 274 -3.24 12.99 18.41
N VAL A 275 -2.50 14.10 18.53
CA VAL A 275 -1.03 14.09 18.65
C VAL A 275 -0.59 13.30 19.90
N LEU A 276 -1.24 13.50 21.05
CA LEU A 276 -0.90 12.73 22.25
C LEU A 276 -1.23 11.24 22.10
N ALA A 277 -2.35 10.89 21.49
CA ALA A 277 -2.70 9.50 21.21
C ALA A 277 -1.78 8.86 20.14
N LEU A 278 -1.15 9.67 19.30
CA LEU A 278 -0.15 9.26 18.31
C LEU A 278 1.23 9.05 18.94
N SER A 279 1.49 9.45 20.18
CA SER A 279 2.83 9.32 20.79
C SER A 279 3.44 7.91 20.77
N PRO A 280 2.68 6.80 20.86
CA PRO A 280 3.25 5.45 20.72
C PRO A 280 3.75 5.12 19.31
N MET A 281 3.55 6.01 18.33
CA MET A 281 4.02 5.85 16.94
C MET A 281 5.54 5.68 16.83
N LEU A 282 6.31 6.07 17.85
CA LEU A 282 7.74 5.75 17.93
C LEU A 282 8.00 4.24 17.78
N LEU A 283 7.10 3.38 18.27
CA LEU A 283 7.21 1.92 18.13
C LEU A 283 7.06 1.43 16.67
N CYS A 284 6.40 2.23 15.83
CA CYS A 284 6.19 1.93 14.41
C CYS A 284 7.27 2.56 13.52
N THR A 285 7.72 3.77 13.85
CA THR A 285 8.73 4.49 13.06
C THR A 285 10.14 3.97 13.32
N THR A 286 10.44 3.57 14.56
CA THR A 286 11.79 3.13 14.95
C THR A 286 12.26 1.91 14.17
N PRO A 287 11.50 0.79 14.07
CA PRO A 287 11.95 -0.37 13.30
C PRO A 287 12.23 -0.04 11.83
N ALA A 288 11.39 0.78 11.20
CA ALA A 288 11.57 1.18 9.80
C ALA A 288 12.79 2.09 9.61
N THR A 289 13.04 2.99 10.57
CA THR A 289 14.19 3.89 10.55
C THR A 289 15.49 3.11 10.80
N LEU A 290 15.50 2.19 11.77
CA LEU A 290 16.64 1.31 12.04
C LEU A 290 16.93 0.37 10.87
N MET A 291 15.89 -0.15 10.20
CA MET A 291 16.04 -0.92 8.97
C MET A 291 16.87 -0.11 7.95
N GLY A 292 16.57 1.18 7.76
CA GLY A 292 17.35 2.05 6.88
C GLY A 292 18.78 2.30 7.35
N ALA A 293 18.96 2.57 8.65
CA ALA A 293 20.27 2.76 9.23
C ALA A 293 21.17 1.52 9.02
N PHE A 294 20.65 0.31 9.26
CA PHE A 294 21.42 -0.93 9.12
C PHE A 294 21.78 -1.25 7.67
N MET A 295 20.98 -0.83 6.68
CA MET A 295 21.32 -0.98 5.26
C MET A 295 22.55 -0.16 4.85
N THR A 296 22.92 0.87 5.63
CA THR A 296 24.11 1.68 5.32
C THR A 296 25.40 1.01 5.76
N LYS A 297 25.35 0.00 6.62
CA LYS A 297 26.54 -0.68 7.18
C LYS A 297 26.74 -2.04 6.53
N THR A 298 28.00 -2.44 6.40
CA THR A 298 28.39 -3.77 5.92
C THR A 298 28.75 -4.67 7.11
N GLY A 299 28.48 -5.97 7.01
CA GLY A 299 28.88 -6.97 7.98
C GLY A 299 27.73 -7.81 8.54
N THR A 300 28.06 -9.04 8.95
CA THR A 300 27.08 -10.08 9.33
C THR A 300 26.14 -9.69 10.47
N MET A 301 26.62 -8.87 11.41
CA MET A 301 25.79 -8.32 12.49
C MET A 301 24.72 -7.37 11.93
N TYR A 302 25.10 -6.43 11.07
CA TYR A 302 24.19 -5.44 10.49
C TYR A 302 23.20 -6.09 9.52
N ASP A 303 23.60 -7.11 8.76
CA ASP A 303 22.69 -7.92 7.95
C ASP A 303 21.60 -8.60 8.80
N THR A 304 22.00 -9.15 9.95
CA THR A 304 21.07 -9.78 10.89
C THR A 304 20.13 -8.74 11.51
N LEU A 305 20.66 -7.60 11.94
CA LEU A 305 19.90 -6.50 12.52
C LEU A 305 18.92 -5.90 11.50
N PHE A 306 19.32 -5.76 10.24
CA PHE A 306 18.46 -5.35 9.14
C PHE A 306 17.27 -6.31 8.96
N GLN A 307 17.51 -7.62 8.95
CA GLN A 307 16.44 -8.62 8.85
C GLN A 307 15.47 -8.56 10.05
N VAL A 308 16.01 -8.42 11.27
CA VAL A 308 15.19 -8.26 12.49
C VAL A 308 14.35 -6.98 12.42
N ALA A 309 14.95 -5.85 12.03
CA ALA A 309 14.25 -4.57 11.88
C ALA A 309 13.17 -4.64 10.79
N THR A 310 13.44 -5.34 9.69
CA THR A 310 12.46 -5.62 8.63
C THR A 310 11.27 -6.42 9.18
N LEU A 311 11.54 -7.50 9.93
CA LEU A 311 10.48 -8.30 10.54
C LEU A 311 9.64 -7.50 11.54
N LEU A 312 10.28 -6.71 12.40
CA LEU A 312 9.59 -5.84 13.36
C LEU A 312 8.75 -4.77 12.65
N THR A 313 9.26 -4.21 11.56
CA THR A 313 8.49 -3.27 10.71
C THR A 313 7.25 -3.97 10.15
N LEU A 314 7.39 -5.16 9.57
CA LEU A 314 6.25 -5.91 9.04
C LEU A 314 5.24 -6.28 10.14
N MET A 315 5.71 -6.71 11.30
CA MET A 315 4.86 -7.05 12.44
C MET A 315 4.08 -5.85 12.96
N THR A 316 4.73 -4.69 13.12
CA THR A 316 4.07 -3.46 13.59
C THR A 316 3.06 -2.95 12.58
N GLN A 317 3.35 -3.02 11.28
CA GLN A 317 2.42 -2.60 10.23
C GLN A 317 1.21 -3.55 10.12
N VAL A 318 1.44 -4.85 9.92
CA VAL A 318 0.35 -5.83 9.72
C VAL A 318 -0.39 -6.12 11.01
N GLY A 319 0.34 -6.39 12.09
CA GLY A 319 -0.24 -6.63 13.41
C GLY A 319 -0.98 -5.40 13.94
N GLY A 320 -0.40 -4.21 13.73
CA GLY A 320 -1.05 -2.95 14.07
C GLY A 320 -2.38 -2.74 13.34
N MET A 321 -2.41 -2.95 12.02
CA MET A 321 -3.65 -2.84 11.24
C MET A 321 -4.73 -3.82 11.75
N ALA A 322 -4.34 -5.03 12.17
CA ALA A 322 -5.26 -5.99 12.77
C ALA A 322 -5.80 -5.49 14.13
N LEU A 323 -4.94 -4.89 14.97
CA LEU A 323 -5.36 -4.29 16.24
C LEU A 323 -6.30 -3.09 16.04
N MET A 324 -6.05 -2.25 15.04
CA MET A 324 -6.96 -1.18 14.63
C MET A 324 -8.32 -1.74 14.21
N ALA A 325 -8.33 -2.75 13.36
CA ALA A 325 -9.57 -3.39 12.92
C ALA A 325 -10.34 -3.99 14.11
N GLN A 326 -9.64 -4.63 15.05
CA GLN A 326 -10.24 -5.14 16.28
C GLN A 326 -10.81 -4.00 17.14
N ALA A 327 -10.11 -2.87 17.26
CA ALA A 327 -10.60 -1.71 18.00
C ALA A 327 -11.89 -1.14 17.39
N LEU A 328 -11.94 -0.99 16.07
CA LEU A 328 -13.17 -0.60 15.35
C LEU A 328 -14.30 -1.61 15.58
N GLN A 329 -13.99 -2.91 15.51
CA GLN A 329 -14.97 -3.96 15.73
C GLN A 329 -15.56 -3.93 17.14
N ARG A 330 -14.75 -3.68 18.17
CA ARG A 330 -15.23 -3.52 19.55
C ARG A 330 -16.19 -2.34 19.67
N VAL A 331 -15.91 -1.22 19.00
CA VAL A 331 -16.85 -0.09 19.02
C VAL A 331 -18.15 -0.46 18.32
N PHE A 332 -18.11 -1.22 17.21
CA PHE A 332 -19.34 -1.70 16.56
C PHE A 332 -20.20 -2.61 17.42
N THR A 333 -19.60 -3.40 18.31
CA THR A 333 -20.34 -4.32 19.20
C THR A 333 -20.78 -3.63 20.48
N ASP A 334 -19.86 -2.97 21.14
CA ASP A 334 -20.03 -2.50 22.53
C ASP A 334 -20.71 -1.14 22.57
N HIS A 335 -20.57 -0.35 21.48
CA HIS A 335 -21.13 1.00 21.35
C HIS A 335 -22.06 1.16 20.15
N ALA A 336 -22.75 0.10 19.75
CA ALA A 336 -23.63 0.10 18.58
C ALA A 336 -24.72 1.19 18.67
N ALA A 337 -25.35 1.31 19.84
CA ALA A 337 -26.44 2.25 20.08
C ALA A 337 -25.94 3.71 20.02
N GLU A 338 -24.78 4.03 20.58
CA GLU A 338 -24.24 5.38 20.50
C GLU A 338 -23.82 5.73 19.06
N ILE A 339 -23.27 4.77 18.30
CA ILE A 339 -22.93 4.98 16.88
C ILE A 339 -24.19 5.28 16.05
N GLU A 340 -25.26 4.51 16.25
CA GLU A 340 -26.51 4.68 15.53
C GLU A 340 -27.21 6.00 15.90
N ALA A 341 -27.03 6.46 17.15
CA ALA A 341 -27.53 7.74 17.61
C ALA A 341 -26.79 8.95 17.01
N ILE A 342 -25.61 8.79 16.41
CA ILE A 342 -24.90 9.88 15.72
C ILE A 342 -25.75 10.31 14.51
N PRO A 343 -26.23 11.57 14.47
CA PRO A 343 -27.09 12.04 13.41
C PRO A 343 -26.32 12.08 12.09
N ASP A 344 -27.01 11.70 11.00
CA ASP A 344 -26.45 11.81 9.66
C ASP A 344 -26.24 13.28 9.26
N ASP A 345 -25.17 13.52 8.51
CA ASP A 345 -24.97 14.76 7.78
C ASP A 345 -26.04 14.85 6.69
N LYS A 346 -27.04 15.72 6.92
CA LYS A 346 -28.19 15.93 6.04
C LYS A 346 -27.77 16.39 4.64
N GLU A 347 -26.78 17.27 4.56
CA GLU A 347 -26.29 17.81 3.29
C GLU A 347 -25.67 16.70 2.43
N VAL A 348 -24.92 15.80 3.08
CA VAL A 348 -24.36 14.61 2.42
C VAL A 348 -25.45 13.62 2.03
N ALA A 349 -26.44 13.37 2.89
CA ALA A 349 -27.55 12.47 2.58
C ALA A 349 -28.38 12.95 1.38
N GLU A 350 -28.65 14.25 1.30
CA GLU A 350 -29.34 14.86 0.15
C GLU A 350 -28.51 14.77 -1.13
N TYR A 351 -27.20 15.02 -1.03
CA TYR A 351 -26.27 14.87 -2.14
C TYR A 351 -26.22 13.42 -2.64
N GLU A 352 -26.12 12.45 -1.74
CA GLU A 352 -26.10 11.02 -2.06
C GLU A 352 -27.42 10.55 -2.69
N ALA A 353 -28.57 11.01 -2.18
CA ALA A 353 -29.88 10.73 -2.78
C ALA A 353 -29.99 11.31 -4.20
N LYS A 354 -29.34 12.45 -4.48
CA LYS A 354 -29.25 13.01 -5.84
C LYS A 354 -28.32 12.18 -6.73
N GLN A 355 -27.16 11.76 -6.22
CA GLN A 355 -26.21 10.92 -6.96
C GLN A 355 -26.78 9.52 -7.25
N ALA A 356 -27.51 8.92 -6.30
CA ALA A 356 -28.15 7.61 -6.49
C ALA A 356 -29.16 7.65 -7.65
N ARG A 357 -29.99 8.70 -7.73
CA ARG A 357 -30.93 8.91 -8.85
C ARG A 357 -30.22 9.04 -10.19
N LEU A 358 -29.09 9.75 -10.24
CA LEU A 358 -28.27 9.84 -11.46
C LEU A 358 -27.60 8.50 -11.80
N GLY A 359 -27.19 7.76 -10.77
CA GLY A 359 -26.60 6.42 -10.87
C GLY A 359 -27.54 5.42 -11.52
N GLU A 360 -28.83 5.41 -11.16
CA GLU A 360 -29.83 4.52 -11.76
C GLU A 360 -30.02 4.75 -13.27
N VAL A 361 -30.01 6.02 -13.71
CA VAL A 361 -30.08 6.37 -15.14
C VAL A 361 -28.79 5.95 -15.85
N THR A 362 -27.65 6.20 -15.22
CA THR A 362 -26.33 5.87 -15.76
C THR A 362 -26.13 4.35 -15.87
N ASP A 363 -26.58 3.57 -14.89
CA ASP A 363 -26.50 2.11 -14.88
C ASP A 363 -27.27 1.49 -16.04
N LYS A 364 -28.40 2.08 -16.44
CA LYS A 364 -29.18 1.62 -17.61
C LYS A 364 -28.43 1.78 -18.94
N VAL A 365 -27.51 2.75 -19.00
CA VAL A 365 -26.69 3.09 -20.19
C VAL A 365 -25.34 2.35 -20.16
N LYS A 366 -24.78 2.11 -18.96
CA LYS A 366 -23.49 1.42 -18.76
C LYS A 366 -23.56 -0.11 -18.83
N ASP A 367 -24.72 -0.68 -19.12
CA ASP A 367 -24.85 -2.13 -19.32
C ASP A 367 -23.91 -2.61 -20.43
N PHE A 368 -23.10 -3.63 -20.13
CA PHE A 368 -22.05 -4.12 -21.02
C PHE A 368 -22.60 -4.52 -22.39
N THR A 369 -23.81 -5.08 -22.42
CA THR A 369 -24.46 -5.51 -23.67
C THR A 369 -24.91 -4.35 -24.56
N LYS A 370 -25.16 -3.18 -23.96
CA LYS A 370 -25.62 -1.97 -24.65
C LYS A 370 -24.49 -1.06 -25.08
N LEU A 371 -23.26 -1.30 -24.61
CA LEU A 371 -22.11 -0.51 -25.00
C LEU A 371 -21.77 -0.71 -26.49
N PRO A 372 -21.36 0.36 -27.20
CA PRO A 372 -20.79 0.25 -28.54
C PRO A 372 -19.66 -0.76 -28.60
N THR A 373 -19.54 -1.49 -29.70
CA THR A 373 -18.52 -2.54 -29.86
C THR A 373 -17.10 -2.03 -29.65
N GLY A 374 -16.78 -0.82 -30.13
CA GLY A 374 -15.47 -0.21 -29.91
C GLY A 374 -15.13 -0.01 -28.42
N MET A 375 -16.09 0.44 -27.61
CA MET A 375 -15.90 0.61 -26.16
C MET A 375 -15.75 -0.75 -25.45
N ARG A 376 -16.50 -1.77 -25.87
CA ARG A 376 -16.35 -3.13 -25.32
C ARG A 376 -14.96 -3.70 -25.62
N VAL A 377 -14.49 -3.56 -26.86
CA VAL A 377 -13.15 -4.00 -27.25
C VAL A 377 -12.10 -3.27 -26.44
N LEU A 378 -12.22 -1.95 -26.29
CA LEU A 378 -11.27 -1.13 -25.52
C LEU A 378 -11.22 -1.53 -24.04
N LEU A 379 -12.36 -1.75 -23.38
CA LEU A 379 -12.41 -2.18 -21.98
C LEU A 379 -11.80 -3.58 -21.80
N ILE A 380 -12.16 -4.54 -22.67
CA ILE A 380 -11.59 -5.88 -22.58
C ILE A 380 -10.08 -5.84 -22.85
N SER A 381 -9.64 -5.16 -23.91
CA SER A 381 -8.22 -5.13 -24.27
C SER A 381 -7.40 -4.40 -23.22
N GLY A 382 -7.91 -3.27 -22.68
CA GLY A 382 -7.30 -2.55 -21.57
C GLY A 382 -7.10 -3.44 -20.35
N SER A 383 -8.14 -4.16 -19.92
CA SER A 383 -8.06 -5.04 -18.75
C SER A 383 -7.13 -6.21 -18.98
N VAL A 384 -7.19 -6.86 -20.14
CA VAL A 384 -6.30 -7.99 -20.47
C VAL A 384 -4.84 -7.53 -20.53
N VAL A 385 -4.55 -6.44 -21.24
CA VAL A 385 -3.18 -5.91 -21.34
C VAL A 385 -2.69 -5.44 -19.97
N GLY A 386 -3.53 -4.77 -19.17
CA GLY A 386 -3.18 -4.30 -17.83
C GLY A 386 -2.86 -5.42 -16.85
N VAL A 387 -3.67 -6.49 -16.84
CA VAL A 387 -3.41 -7.68 -16.03
C VAL A 387 -2.15 -8.40 -16.52
N LEU A 388 -2.03 -8.68 -17.82
CA LEU A 388 -0.87 -9.37 -18.37
C LEU A 388 0.43 -8.60 -18.15
N SER A 389 0.40 -7.27 -18.28
CA SER A 389 1.59 -6.44 -18.06
C SER A 389 1.99 -6.41 -16.58
N TYR A 390 1.02 -6.30 -15.66
CA TYR A 390 1.28 -6.34 -14.22
C TYR A 390 1.97 -7.65 -13.80
N TYR A 391 1.40 -8.79 -14.21
CA TYR A 391 1.98 -10.09 -13.89
C TYR A 391 3.26 -10.38 -14.65
N GLY A 392 3.32 -10.00 -15.93
CA GLY A 392 4.54 -10.12 -16.75
C GLY A 392 5.70 -9.40 -16.08
N VAL A 393 5.50 -8.17 -15.64
CA VAL A 393 6.52 -7.42 -14.91
C VAL A 393 6.84 -8.02 -13.55
N HIS A 394 5.90 -8.63 -12.83
CA HIS A 394 6.26 -9.30 -11.58
C HIS A 394 7.06 -10.58 -11.78
N PHE A 395 6.67 -11.44 -12.72
CA PHE A 395 7.35 -12.71 -12.99
C PHE A 395 8.69 -12.52 -13.70
N LEU A 396 8.78 -11.58 -14.64
CA LEU A 396 10.01 -11.30 -15.39
C LEU A 396 10.99 -10.42 -14.61
N ASN A 397 10.56 -9.82 -13.50
CA ASN A 397 11.39 -8.95 -12.65
C ASN A 397 11.54 -9.50 -11.22
N SER A 398 11.19 -10.77 -10.98
CA SER A 398 11.37 -11.45 -9.69
C SER A 398 12.66 -12.26 -9.66
N GLY A 399 13.46 -12.09 -8.59
CA GLY A 399 14.70 -12.84 -8.35
C GLY A 399 15.97 -12.10 -8.80
N ASP A 400 17.11 -12.79 -8.73
CA ASP A 400 18.44 -12.28 -9.10
C ASP A 400 18.64 -12.05 -10.61
N HIS A 401 17.62 -12.39 -11.39
CA HIS A 401 17.55 -12.20 -12.83
C HIS A 401 16.34 -11.31 -13.13
N ALA A 402 16.49 -9.99 -12.97
CA ALA A 402 15.51 -9.06 -13.49
C ALA A 402 15.73 -8.94 -15.01
N TRP A 403 14.83 -9.53 -15.81
CA TRP A 403 15.05 -9.68 -17.26
C TRP A 403 14.66 -8.44 -18.05
N LEU A 404 13.86 -7.55 -17.46
CA LEU A 404 13.31 -6.37 -18.13
C LEU A 404 13.85 -5.05 -17.58
N PHE A 405 14.03 -4.95 -16.27
CA PHE A 405 14.37 -3.69 -15.61
C PHE A 405 15.43 -3.88 -14.55
N GLN A 406 16.30 -2.89 -14.39
CA GLN A 406 17.24 -2.85 -13.29
C GLN A 406 16.48 -2.67 -11.97
N ASN A 407 16.77 -3.52 -11.00
CA ASN A 407 16.40 -3.27 -9.62
C ASN A 407 17.31 -2.16 -9.10
N PHE A 408 16.72 -1.12 -8.54
CA PHE A 408 17.45 0.00 -7.94
C PHE A 408 16.97 0.19 -6.50
N GLY A 409 17.88 0.01 -5.56
CA GLY A 409 17.70 0.25 -4.14
C GLY A 409 18.02 1.70 -3.76
N MET A 410 17.61 2.09 -2.56
CA MET A 410 17.89 3.44 -2.03
C MET A 410 19.39 3.67 -1.76
N THR A 411 20.16 2.59 -1.60
CA THR A 411 21.60 2.58 -1.32
C THR A 411 22.45 2.40 -2.58
N ASP A 412 21.83 2.24 -3.75
CA ASP A 412 22.55 2.00 -5.00
C ASP A 412 23.12 3.31 -5.56
N CYS A 413 24.31 3.25 -6.15
CA CYS A 413 24.94 4.42 -6.75
C CYS A 413 24.21 4.87 -8.01
N LEU A 414 24.00 6.19 -8.13
CA LEU A 414 23.43 6.79 -9.35
C LEU A 414 24.31 6.61 -10.58
N ASP A 415 25.62 6.45 -10.42
CA ASP A 415 26.56 6.29 -11.53
C ASP A 415 26.31 5.01 -12.34
N HIS A 416 25.73 3.98 -11.71
CA HIS A 416 25.36 2.72 -12.35
C HIS A 416 23.90 2.70 -12.84
N LEU A 417 23.17 3.81 -12.71
CA LEU A 417 21.77 3.88 -13.11
C LEU A 417 21.67 3.93 -14.64
N GLY A 418 21.10 2.87 -15.23
CA GLY A 418 21.00 2.71 -16.68
C GLY A 418 22.20 1.99 -17.30
N GLU A 419 23.22 1.65 -16.51
CA GLU A 419 24.23 0.67 -16.93
C GLU A 419 23.58 -0.72 -16.94
N PRO A 420 23.60 -1.42 -18.08
CA PRO A 420 23.08 -2.76 -18.12
C PRO A 420 24.02 -3.67 -17.32
N SER A 421 23.52 -4.28 -16.24
CA SER A 421 24.11 -5.48 -15.67
C SER A 421 24.41 -6.46 -16.80
N GLU A 422 25.58 -7.12 -16.75
CA GLU A 422 25.98 -8.16 -17.70
C GLU A 422 24.93 -9.30 -17.85
N LYS A 423 23.94 -9.33 -16.95
CA LYS A 423 22.85 -10.31 -16.87
C LYS A 423 21.54 -9.88 -17.56
N PHE A 424 21.41 -8.67 -18.14
CA PHE A 424 20.18 -8.24 -18.85
C PHE A 424 19.96 -8.91 -20.22
N ALA A 425 20.74 -9.93 -20.56
CA ALA A 425 20.47 -10.71 -21.76
C ALA A 425 19.22 -11.59 -21.53
N ILE A 426 18.10 -11.24 -22.19
CA ILE A 426 17.02 -12.19 -22.41
C ILE A 426 17.56 -13.25 -23.38
N GLY A 427 18.28 -14.25 -22.86
CA GLY A 427 18.93 -15.29 -23.66
C GLY A 427 17.95 -16.05 -24.58
N VAL A 428 16.68 -16.09 -24.20
CA VAL A 428 15.59 -16.72 -24.97
C VAL A 428 15.16 -15.88 -26.20
N MET A 429 15.35 -14.55 -26.17
CA MET A 429 14.98 -13.66 -27.29
C MET A 429 16.16 -13.27 -28.19
N GLY A 430 17.37 -13.74 -27.89
CA GLY A 430 18.56 -13.47 -28.71
C GLY A 430 19.00 -11.99 -28.73
N ILE A 431 18.41 -11.15 -27.88
CA ILE A 431 18.77 -9.74 -27.75
C ILE A 431 19.98 -9.67 -26.81
N LYS A 432 21.18 -9.63 -27.41
CA LYS A 432 22.38 -9.21 -26.69
C LYS A 432 22.39 -7.69 -26.63
N TRP A 433 22.78 -7.15 -25.47
CA TRP A 433 23.11 -5.73 -25.37
C TRP A 433 24.24 -5.42 -26.38
N PRO A 434 24.07 -4.44 -27.28
CA PRO A 434 25.17 -3.95 -28.10
C PRO A 434 26.06 -3.14 -27.15
N GLY A 435 27.20 -3.73 -26.78
CA GLY A 435 28.22 -3.06 -25.97
C GLY A 435 28.62 -1.72 -26.54
#